data_AF-A0A920BH50-F1
#
_entry.id   AF-A0A920BH50-F1
#
_cell.length_a   1.000
_cell.length_b   1.000
_cell.length_c   1.000
_cell.angle_alpha   90.00
_cell.angle_beta   90.00
_cell.angle_gamma   90.00
#
_symmetry.space_group_name_H-M   'P 1'
#
loop_
_entity.id
_entity.type
_entity.pdbx_description
1 polymer ?
#
loop_
_entity_poly.entity_id
_entity_poly.type
_entity_poly.pdbx_seq_one_letter_code
_entity_poly.pdbx_strand_id
1 'polypeptide(L)'
;MYGVYHGPEGLKGIAHRTHSHMNDFVASLTKSGYEVLTENWFDTITIKTLGKADLYVEKALQRGLNIRLIDSTISVSPSTKQQTEK
;
A
#
# COMPACT_ATOMS: atom_id res chain seq x y z
N MET A 1 4.83 -21.40 13.08
CA MET A 1 3.47 -21.64 13.62
C MET A 1 2.61 -20.39 13.47
N TYR A 2 2.21 -20.02 12.24
CA TYR A 2 1.32 -18.86 11.97
C TYR A 2 0.08 -19.30 11.19
N GLY A 3 0.27 -20.02 10.08
CA GLY A 3 -0.84 -20.59 9.31
C GLY A 3 -1.66 -21.63 10.09
N VAL A 4 -1.01 -22.43 10.95
CA VAL A 4 -1.71 -23.39 11.83
C VAL A 4 -2.54 -22.67 12.90
N TYR A 5 -2.05 -21.55 13.41
CA TYR A 5 -2.73 -20.77 14.46
C TYR A 5 -3.95 -20.02 13.92
N HIS A 6 -3.83 -19.44 12.72
CA HIS A 6 -4.93 -18.68 12.11
C HIS A 6 -5.90 -19.56 11.30
N GLY A 7 -5.45 -20.72 10.83
CA GLY A 7 -6.21 -21.54 9.89
C GLY A 7 -6.47 -20.85 8.54
N PRO A 8 -7.10 -21.55 7.58
CA PRO A 8 -7.38 -21.00 6.26
C PRO A 8 -8.29 -19.77 6.31
N GLU A 9 -9.34 -19.79 7.15
CA GLU A 9 -10.27 -18.67 7.29
C GLU A 9 -9.62 -17.45 7.93
N GLY A 10 -8.76 -17.62 8.94
CA GLY A 10 -8.05 -16.51 9.57
C GLY A 10 -7.08 -15.82 8.61
N LEU A 11 -6.33 -16.60 7.82
CA LEU A 11 -5.46 -16.05 6.78
C LEU A 11 -6.26 -15.33 5.69
N LYS A 12 -7.39 -15.90 5.26
CA LYS A 12 -8.29 -15.26 4.29
C LYS A 12 -8.85 -13.95 4.84
N GLY A 13 -9.21 -13.89 6.11
CA GLY A 13 -9.64 -12.67 6.78
C GLY A 13 -8.55 -11.59 6.81
N ILE A 14 -7.29 -11.96 7.13
CA ILE A 14 -6.16 -11.03 7.09
C ILE A 14 -5.94 -10.50 5.66
N ALA A 15 -6.01 -11.40 4.67
CA ALA A 15 -5.83 -11.04 3.27
C ALA A 15 -6.91 -10.07 2.78
N HIS A 16 -8.18 -10.35 3.07
CA HIS A 16 -9.29 -9.46 2.70
C HIS A 16 -9.18 -8.08 3.35
N ARG A 17 -8.78 -7.99 4.63
CA ARG A 17 -8.60 -6.68 5.29
C ARG A 17 -7.50 -5.87 4.61
N THR A 18 -6.36 -6.49 4.34
CA THR A 18 -5.23 -5.82 3.66
C THR A 18 -5.65 -5.31 2.29
N HIS A 19 -6.35 -6.15 1.52
CA HIS A 19 -6.85 -5.78 0.20
C HIS A 19 -7.92 -4.68 0.26
N SER A 20 -8.81 -4.71 1.25
CA SER A 20 -9.83 -3.67 1.44
C SER A 20 -9.20 -2.30 1.71
N HIS A 21 -8.21 -2.23 2.61
CA HIS A 21 -7.48 -1.00 2.86
C HIS A 21 -6.78 -0.48 1.59
N MET A 22 -6.27 -1.40 0.76
CA MET A 22 -5.67 -1.02 -0.50
C MET A 22 -6.68 -0.44 -1.49
N ASN A 23 -7.89 -0.99 -1.54
CA ASN A 23 -8.97 -0.47 -2.37
C ASN A 23 -9.38 0.95 -1.94
N ASP A 24 -9.50 1.20 -0.64
CA ASP A 24 -9.80 2.54 -0.10
C ASP A 24 -8.69 3.55 -0.42
N PHE A 25 -7.43 3.11 -0.33
CA PHE A 25 -6.27 3.92 -0.69
C PHE A 25 -6.26 4.28 -2.18
N VAL A 26 -6.47 3.30 -3.06
CA VAL A 26 -6.58 3.53 -4.52
C VAL A 26 -7.73 4.48 -4.83
N ALA A 27 -8.91 4.26 -4.24
CA ALA A 27 -10.06 5.13 -4.46
C ALA A 27 -9.75 6.59 -4.05
N SER A 28 -9.02 6.78 -2.95
CA SER A 28 -8.61 8.11 -2.47
C SER A 28 -7.60 8.78 -3.40
N LEU A 29 -6.64 8.01 -3.93
CA LEU A 29 -5.66 8.49 -4.92
C LEU A 29 -6.32 8.91 -6.23
N THR A 30 -7.22 8.07 -6.77
CA THR A 30 -7.96 8.37 -8.00
C THR A 30 -8.83 9.61 -7.83
N LYS A 31 -9.53 9.74 -6.68
CA LYS A 31 -10.29 10.97 -6.35
C LYS A 31 -9.40 12.22 -6.26
N SER A 32 -8.15 12.06 -5.87
CA SER A 32 -7.17 13.13 -5.78
C SER A 32 -6.47 13.42 -7.12
N GLY A 33 -6.84 12.72 -8.20
CA GLY A 33 -6.32 12.95 -9.56
C GLY A 33 -5.00 12.23 -9.88
N TYR A 34 -4.58 11.26 -9.07
CA TYR A 34 -3.39 10.46 -9.36
C TYR A 34 -3.73 9.29 -10.31
N GLU A 35 -2.80 8.99 -11.22
CA GLU A 35 -2.89 7.87 -12.15
C GLU A 35 -2.21 6.64 -11.52
N VAL A 36 -3.01 5.59 -11.25
CA VAL A 36 -2.53 4.28 -10.81
C VAL A 36 -2.24 3.44 -12.05
N LEU A 37 -1.01 2.95 -12.19
CA LEU A 37 -0.55 2.18 -13.34
C LEU A 37 -0.87 0.68 -13.23
N THR A 38 -1.18 0.21 -12.04
CA THR A 38 -1.49 -1.20 -11.77
C THR A 38 -2.99 -1.45 -11.92
N GLU A 39 -3.39 -2.38 -12.78
CA GLU A 39 -4.82 -2.72 -13.01
C GLU A 39 -5.39 -3.68 -11.96
N ASN A 40 -4.58 -4.65 -11.50
CA ASN A 40 -4.96 -5.63 -10.49
C ASN A 40 -3.93 -5.61 -9.36
N TRP A 41 -4.40 -5.45 -8.13
CA TRP A 41 -3.56 -5.39 -6.94
C TRP A 41 -4.11 -6.26 -5.81
N PHE A 42 -3.21 -6.72 -4.95
CA PHE A 42 -3.57 -7.25 -3.64
C PHE A 42 -3.36 -6.15 -2.59
N ASP A 43 -2.11 -5.91 -2.24
CA ASP A 43 -1.67 -4.90 -1.27
C ASP A 43 -0.69 -3.90 -1.88
N THR A 44 -0.41 -3.95 -3.18
CA THR A 44 0.66 -3.13 -3.78
C THR A 44 0.21 -2.52 -5.09
N ILE A 45 0.42 -1.22 -5.26
CA ILE A 45 0.18 -0.50 -6.52
C ILE A 45 1.40 0.33 -6.90
N THR A 46 1.47 0.69 -8.19
CA THR A 46 2.40 1.69 -8.72
C THR A 46 1.64 2.93 -9.17
N ILE A 47 2.12 4.10 -8.75
CA ILE A 47 1.52 5.40 -9.04
C ILE A 47 2.46 6.20 -9.94
N LYS A 48 1.90 6.83 -10.97
CA LYS A 48 2.63 7.73 -11.85
C LYS A 48 2.90 9.06 -11.14
N THR A 49 4.16 9.48 -11.10
CA THR A 49 4.57 10.66 -10.32
C THR A 49 5.00 11.86 -11.16
N LEU A 50 4.93 11.80 -12.49
CA LEU A 50 5.22 12.90 -13.42
C LEU A 50 6.53 13.66 -13.07
N GLY A 51 7.60 12.92 -12.77
CA GLY A 51 8.91 13.49 -12.42
C GLY A 51 9.06 13.99 -10.99
N LYS A 52 8.05 13.83 -10.12
CA LYS A 52 8.09 14.20 -8.69
C LYS A 52 8.33 13.00 -7.77
N ALA A 53 8.88 11.91 -8.31
CA ALA A 53 9.02 10.65 -7.59
C ALA A 53 9.85 10.81 -6.30
N ASP A 54 11.00 11.48 -6.40
CA ASP A 54 11.90 11.75 -5.28
C ASP A 54 11.25 12.58 -4.16
N LEU A 55 10.44 13.58 -4.54
CA LEU A 55 9.68 14.41 -3.58
C LEU A 55 8.70 13.56 -2.77
N TYR A 56 8.04 12.59 -3.41
CA TYR A 56 7.13 11.70 -2.71
C TYR A 56 7.88 10.71 -1.80
N VAL A 57 9.05 10.23 -2.22
CA VAL A 57 9.91 9.37 -1.39
C VAL A 57 10.34 10.11 -0.13
N GLU A 58 10.80 11.35 -0.26
CA GLU A 58 11.20 12.18 0.88
C GLU A 58 10.02 12.44 1.83
N LYS A 59 8.85 12.83 1.29
CA LYS A 59 7.64 13.08 2.10
C LYS A 59 7.11 11.83 2.79
N ALA A 60 7.27 10.65 2.18
CA ALA A 60 6.91 9.37 2.76
C ALA A 60 7.87 9.00 3.89
N LEU A 61 9.18 9.16 3.68
CA LEU A 61 10.21 8.93 4.69
C LEU A 61 9.99 9.79 5.94
N GLN A 62 9.66 11.08 5.76
CA GLN A 62 9.32 12.00 6.85
C GLN A 62 8.08 11.56 7.64
N ARG A 63 7.17 10.79 7.02
CA ARG A 63 5.97 10.23 7.65
C ARG A 63 6.17 8.81 8.17
N GLY A 64 7.40 8.27 8.11
CA GLY A 64 7.70 6.89 8.50
C GLY A 64 7.10 5.84 7.56
N LEU A 65 6.77 6.22 6.32
CA LEU A 65 6.26 5.34 5.28
C LEU A 65 7.40 4.91 4.37
N ASN A 66 7.56 3.60 4.21
CA ASN A 66 8.48 3.05 3.22
C ASN A 66 7.76 2.92 1.88
N ILE A 67 8.14 3.73 0.90
CA ILE A 67 7.70 3.58 -0.48
C ILE A 67 8.88 3.19 -1.36
N ARG A 68 8.62 2.36 -2.36
CA ARG A 68 9.66 1.89 -3.28
C ARG A 68 9.67 2.78 -4.52
N LEU A 69 10.81 3.38 -4.84
CA LEU A 69 11.02 4.07 -6.11
C LEU A 69 11.25 3.04 -7.23
N ILE A 70 10.53 3.18 -8.35
CA ILE A 70 10.72 2.39 -9.57
C ILE A 70 10.80 3.38 -10.73
N ASP A 71 12.01 3.62 -11.23
CA ASP A 71 12.32 4.64 -12.24
C ASP A 71 11.74 6.01 -11.87
N SER A 72 10.76 6.51 -12.64
CA SER A 72 10.05 7.78 -12.40
C SER A 72 8.69 7.61 -11.72
N THR A 73 8.46 6.47 -11.06
CA THR A 73 7.21 6.09 -10.40
C THR A 73 7.45 5.60 -8.98
N ILE A 74 6.40 5.52 -8.17
CA ILE A 74 6.48 5.01 -6.80
C ILE A 74 5.53 3.82 -6.63
N SER A 75 5.99 2.79 -5.92
CA SER A 75 5.17 1.68 -5.46
C SER A 75 4.94 1.77 -3.95
N VAL A 76 3.69 1.51 -3.55
CA VAL A 76 3.24 1.64 -2.16
C VAL A 76 2.51 0.36 -1.75
N SER A 77 2.83 -0.13 -0.54
CA SER A 77 2.14 -1.26 0.08
C SER A 77 1.79 -0.94 1.54
N PRO A 78 0.54 -1.15 2.00
CA PRO A 78 0.17 -0.98 3.38
C PRO A 78 0.70 -2.17 4.19
N SER A 79 1.43 -1.88 5.27
CA SER A 79 1.84 -2.92 6.21
C SER A 79 0.70 -3.19 7.21
N THR A 80 0.45 -4.46 7.51
CA THR A 80 -0.51 -4.90 8.53
C THR A 80 -0.07 -4.62 9.97
N LYS A 81 0.82 -3.64 10.20
CA LYS A 81 1.24 -3.27 11.55
C LYS A 81 -0.01 -2.94 12.36
N GLN A 82 -0.37 -3.84 13.27
CA GLN A 82 -1.28 -3.51 14.35
C GLN A 82 -0.65 -2.29 15.02
N GLN A 83 -1.40 -1.20 15.05
CA GLN A 83 -1.05 -0.02 15.80
C GLN A 83 -0.89 -0.51 17.24
N THR A 84 0.35 -0.72 17.67
CA THR A 84 0.64 -0.99 19.07
C THR A 84 0.53 0.37 19.72
N GLU A 85 -0.69 0.71 20.16
CA GLU A 85 -0.90 1.79 21.09
C GLU A 85 0.01 1.54 22.30
N LYS A 86 0.76 2.57 22.68
CA LYS A 86 1.39 2.67 24.00
C LYS A 86 0.36 3.13 25.00
#